data_AF-A0A1V5TJR8-F1
#
_entry.id   AF-A0A1V5TJR8-F1
#
_cell.length_a   1.000
_cell.length_b   1.000
_cell.length_c   1.000
_cell.angle_alpha   90.00
_cell.angle_beta   90.00
_cell.angle_gamma   90.00
#
_symmetry.space_group_name_H-M   'P 1'
#
loop_
_entity.id
_entity.type
_entity.pdbx_description
1 polymer ?
#
loop_
_entity_poly.entity_id
_entity_poly.type
_entity_poly.pdbx_seq_one_letter_code
_entity_poly.pdbx_strand_id
1 'polypeptide(L)' 'MIRKEKNKNKYTVFSESGKKMGTYKTQKEAKKRLQQVEYFKHKKK' A
#
# COMPACT_ATOMS: atom_id res chain seq x y z
N MET A 1 4.27 1.11 3.43
CA MET A 1 3.51 2.10 4.24
C MET A 1 2.21 2.52 3.57
N ILE A 2 1.21 2.98 4.32
CA ILE A 2 -0.08 3.48 3.78
C ILE A 2 -0.21 4.96 4.14
N ARG A 3 -0.57 5.82 3.17
CA ARG A 3 -0.89 7.23 3.39
C ARG A 3 -2.31 7.52 2.94
N LYS A 4 -3.08 8.29 3.73
CA LYS A 4 -4.41 8.78 3.35
C LYS A 4 -4.26 10.10 2.58
N GLU A 5 -4.83 10.17 1.39
CA GLU A 5 -4.94 11.40 0.63
C GLU A 5 -6.04 12.28 1.22
N LYS A 6 -5.66 13.47 1.72
CA LYS A 6 -6.57 14.41 2.38
C LYS A 6 -7.74 14.86 1.50
N ASN A 7 -7.52 14.96 0.18
CA ASN A 7 -8.49 15.59 -0.73
C ASN A 7 -9.43 14.59 -1.44
N LYS A 8 -9.11 13.29 -1.41
CA LYS A 8 -9.83 12.28 -2.22
C LYS A 8 -10.43 11.14 -1.40
N ASN A 9 -10.23 11.13 -0.08
CA ASN A 9 -10.59 10.01 0.80
C ASN A 9 -10.06 8.66 0.29
N LYS A 10 -8.86 8.66 -0.31
CA LYS A 10 -8.20 7.47 -0.84
C LYS A 10 -7.00 7.10 0.01
N TYR A 11 -6.63 5.83 0.00
CA TYR A 11 -5.48 5.27 0.70
C TYR A 11 -4.45 4.82 -0.32
N THR A 12 -3.29 5.47 -0.33
CA THR A 12 -2.19 5.15 -1.23
C THR A 12 -1.15 4.31 -0.50
N VAL A 13 -0.80 3.18 -1.10
CA VAL A 13 0.25 2.28 -0.62
C VAL A 13 1.57 2.67 -1.25
N PHE A 14 2.60 2.79 -0.42
CA PHE A 14 3.97 3.07 -0.82
C PHE A 14 4.88 1.94 -0.34
N SER A 15 5.92 1.62 -1.11
CA SER A 15 7.03 0.80 -0.60
C SER A 15 7.84 1.56 0.43
N GLU A 16 8.75 0.85 1.09
CA GLU A 16 9.78 1.41 1.96
C GLU A 16 10.65 2.45 1.23
N SER A 17 10.97 2.20 -0.04
CA SER A 17 11.68 3.15 -0.92
C SER A 17 10.85 4.36 -1.40
N GLY A 18 9.60 4.50 -0.95
CA GLY A 18 8.73 5.61 -1.35
C GLY A 18 8.07 5.45 -2.74
N LYS A 19 8.23 4.30 -3.41
CA LYS A 19 7.56 4.02 -4.69
C LYS A 19 6.06 3.79 -4.46
N LYS A 20 5.22 4.47 -5.24
CA LYS A 20 3.77 4.29 -5.21
C LYS A 20 3.40 2.90 -5.75
N MET A 21 2.74 2.10 -4.92
CA MET A 21 2.35 0.71 -5.23
C MET A 21 0.86 0.56 -5.59
N GLY A 22 0.05 1.58 -5.35
CA GLY A 22 -1.36 1.61 -5.70
C GLY A 22 -2.17 2.59 -4.84
N THR A 23 -3.35 2.98 -5.31
CA THR A 23 -4.30 3.83 -4.58
C THR A 23 -5.64 3.13 -4.48
N TYR A 24 -6.22 3.12 -3.28
CA TYR A 24 -7.43 2.37 -2.92
C TYR A 24 -8.48 3.27 -2.29
N LYS A 25 -9.75 2.87 -2.33
CA LYS A 25 -10.85 3.64 -1.72
C LYS A 25 -10.91 3.41 -0.22
N THR A 26 -10.58 2.21 0.24
CA THR A 26 -10.66 1.84 1.66
C THR A 26 -9.30 1.50 2.27
N GLN A 27 -9.19 1.69 3.58
CA GLN A 27 -8.00 1.28 4.33
C GLN A 27 -7.80 -0.24 4.29
N LYS A 28 -8.89 -1.01 4.23
CA LYS A 28 -8.86 -2.48 4.19
C LYS A 28 -8.20 -2.99 2.90
N GLU A 29 -8.54 -2.41 1.76
CA GLU A 29 -7.90 -2.73 0.47
C GLU A 29 -6.41 -2.36 0.47
N ALA A 30 -6.07 -1.17 0.98
CA ALA A 30 -4.68 -0.73 1.08
C ALA A 30 -3.85 -1.65 2.00
N LYS A 31 -4.43 -2.15 3.11
CA LYS A 31 -3.80 -3.13 4.00
C LYS A 31 -3.58 -4.47 3.29
N LYS A 32 -4.59 -4.99 2.57
CA LYS A 32 -4.44 -6.23 1.76
C LYS A 32 -3.29 -6.09 0.76
N ARG A 33 -3.19 -4.95 0.07
CA ARG A 33 -2.10 -4.72 -0.88
C ARG A 33 -0.74 -4.65 -0.19
N LEU A 34 -0.65 -3.98 0.96
CA LEU A 34 0.59 -3.91 1.73
C LEU A 34 1.06 -5.31 2.13
N GLN A 35 0.16 -6.17 2.62
CA GLN A 35 0.47 -7.56 2.96
C GLN A 35 0.99 -8.36 1.76
N GLN A 36 0.40 -8.18 0.57
CA GLN A 36 0.91 -8.81 -0.65
C GLN A 36 2.33 -8.36 -0.96
N VAL A 37 2.60 -7.05 -0.88
CA VAL A 37 3.93 -6.49 -1.14
C VAL A 37 4.97 -7.08 -0.19
N GLU A 38 4.66 -7.14 1.11
CA GLU A 38 5.55 -7.76 2.11
C GLU A 38 5.73 -9.27 1.85
N TYR A 39 4.65 -10.00 1.55
CA TYR A 39 4.71 -11.43 1.23
C TYR A 39 5.66 -11.72 0.07
N PHE A 40 5.55 -10.96 -1.04
CA PHE A 40 6.44 -11.12 -2.18
C PHE A 40 7.88 -10.69 -1.89
N LYS A 41 8.09 -9.72 -0.98
CA LYS A 41 9.42 -9.30 -0.52
C LYS A 41 10.14 -10.44 0.23
N HIS A 42 9.41 -11.17 1.07
CA HIS A 42 9.96 -12.27 1.86
C HIS A 42 10.00 -13.61 1.13
N LYS A 43 9.09 -13.86 0.18
CA LYS A 43 9.03 -15.11 -0.59
C LYS A 43 10.17 -15.28 -1.60
N LYS A 44 10.78 -14.18 -2.05
CA LYS A 44 11.91 -14.22 -3.00
C LYS A 44 13.26 -14.50 -2.35
N LYS A 45 13.28 -14.79 -1.05
CA LYS A 45 14.50 -15.07 -0.28
C LYS A 45 14.69 -16.57 -0.10
#